data_AF-A0AAV3HR82-F1
#
_entry.id   AF-A0AAV3HR82-F1
#
_cell.length_a   1.000
_cell.length_b   1.000
_cell.length_c   1.000
_cell.angle_alpha   90.00
_cell.angle_beta   90.00
_cell.angle_gamma   90.00
#
_symmetry.space_group_name_H-M   'P 1'
#
loop_
_entity.id
_entity.type
_entity.pdbx_description
1 polymer ?
#
loop_
_entity_poly.entity_id
_entity_poly.type
_entity_poly.pdbx_seq_one_letter_code
_entity_poly.pdbx_strand_id
1 'polypeptide(L)'
;MPQSYIDQFTRERRERMWTRVMTEQLANLIVVEKQKEIVGFLSYELPNHSSEDKTAIVTCCYVSPLYYGQGAGSALIDELETRLLSTPVMQISLKALDTNKQGLNFYKKCGFVRSGEEEAEVIDDMTLNDVTLVKYIART
;
A
#
# COMPACT_ATOMS: atom_id res chain seq x y z
N MET A 1 12.74 8.19 11.59
CA MET A 1 11.47 8.84 12.00
C MET A 1 11.60 9.30 13.43
N PRO A 2 11.13 10.50 13.78
CA PRO A 2 11.12 10.99 15.15
C PRO A 2 10.22 10.11 16.03
N GLN A 3 10.65 9.87 17.26
CA GLN A 3 9.88 9.02 18.18
C GLN A 3 8.50 9.63 18.51
N SER A 4 8.45 10.96 18.66
CA SER A 4 7.25 11.78 18.80
C SER A 4 6.18 11.51 17.74
N TYR A 5 6.58 11.23 16.49
CA TYR A 5 5.68 10.89 15.40
C TYR A 5 5.17 9.45 15.54
N ILE A 6 6.08 8.50 15.81
CA ILE A 6 5.76 7.08 15.98
C ILE A 6 4.79 6.86 17.14
N ASP A 7 4.99 7.56 18.26
CA ASP A 7 4.19 7.44 19.48
C ASP A 7 2.72 7.86 19.27
N GLN A 8 2.43 8.63 18.23
CA GLN A 8 1.05 8.99 17.87
C GLN A 8 0.24 7.82 17.30
N PHE A 9 0.90 6.75 16.86
CA PHE A 9 0.27 5.57 16.27
C PHE A 9 0.06 4.47 17.31
N THR A 10 -0.59 4.80 18.43
CA THR A 10 -0.92 3.81 19.47
C THR A 10 -1.82 2.70 18.93
N ARG A 11 -1.75 1.54 19.58
CA ARG A 11 -2.58 0.38 19.25
C ARG A 11 -4.06 0.73 19.22
N GLU A 12 -4.56 1.42 20.24
CA GLU A 12 -5.98 1.78 20.39
C GLU A 12 -6.43 2.70 19.24
N ARG A 13 -5.58 3.65 18.83
CA ARG A 13 -5.88 4.54 17.71
C ARG A 13 -5.93 3.77 16.40
N ARG A 14 -4.99 2.84 16.17
CA ARG A 14 -4.96 2.00 14.97
C ARG A 14 -6.13 1.02 14.92
N GLU A 15 -6.50 0.41 16.04
CA GLU A 15 -7.68 -0.46 16.16
C GLU A 15 -8.96 0.32 15.84
N ARG A 16 -9.14 1.51 16.42
CA ARG A 16 -10.29 2.38 16.10
C ARG A 16 -10.32 2.75 14.62
N MET A 17 -9.17 3.14 14.05
CA MET A 17 -9.06 3.52 12.64
C MET A 17 -9.45 2.36 11.73
N TRP A 18 -8.86 1.17 11.91
CA TRP A 18 -9.15 0.01 11.06
C TRP A 18 -10.57 -0.52 11.27
N THR A 19 -11.08 -0.48 12.50
CA THR A 19 -12.49 -0.80 12.76
C THR A 19 -13.39 0.07 11.89
N ARG A 20 -13.15 1.38 11.90
CA ARG A 20 -13.89 2.34 11.07
C ARG A 20 -13.77 2.05 9.58
N VAL A 21 -12.55 1.83 9.08
CA VAL A 21 -12.31 1.49 7.67
C VAL A 21 -13.13 0.27 7.24
N MET A 22 -13.20 -0.77 8.08
CA MET A 22 -13.98 -1.97 7.78
C MET A 22 -15.49 -1.74 7.90
N THR A 23 -15.96 -1.08 8.96
CA THR A 23 -17.40 -0.90 9.21
C THR A 23 -18.04 0.10 8.25
N GLU A 24 -17.31 1.16 7.88
CA GLU A 24 -17.77 2.20 6.96
C GLU A 24 -17.34 1.92 5.51
N GLN A 25 -16.63 0.81 5.25
CA GLN A 25 -16.14 0.41 3.91
C GLN A 25 -15.34 1.51 3.19
N LEU A 26 -14.46 2.19 3.95
CA LEU A 26 -13.68 3.33 3.43
C LEU A 26 -12.55 2.91 2.49
N ALA A 27 -12.16 1.64 2.50
CA ALA A 27 -11.17 1.09 1.58
C ALA A 27 -11.46 -0.38 1.30
N ASN A 28 -10.95 -0.87 0.17
CA ASN A 28 -10.93 -2.30 -0.14
C ASN A 28 -9.77 -2.97 0.58
N LEU A 29 -9.99 -4.19 1.07
CA LEU A 29 -9.02 -4.94 1.85
C LEU A 29 -8.73 -6.31 1.24
N ILE A 30 -7.46 -6.68 1.25
CA ILE A 30 -6.95 -8.02 0.93
C ILE A 30 -6.10 -8.47 2.11
N VAL A 31 -6.27 -9.71 2.55
CA VAL A 31 -5.42 -10.34 3.56
C VAL A 31 -4.73 -11.54 2.96
N VAL A 32 -3.52 -11.82 3.43
CA VAL A 32 -2.82 -13.07 3.13
C VAL A 32 -2.81 -13.92 4.40
N GLU A 33 -3.32 -15.15 4.27
CA GLU A 33 -3.41 -16.12 5.35
C GLU A 33 -2.40 -17.25 5.13
N LYS A 34 -1.73 -17.67 6.21
CA LYS A 34 -0.89 -18.86 6.24
C LYS A 34 -1.18 -19.64 7.51
N GLN A 35 -1.47 -20.93 7.38
CA GLN A 35 -1.79 -21.81 8.51
C GLN A 35 -2.90 -21.26 9.43
N LYS A 36 -3.96 -20.65 8.87
CA LYS A 36 -5.06 -20.01 9.63
C LYS A 36 -4.70 -18.75 10.39
N GLU A 37 -3.54 -18.17 10.12
CA GLU A 37 -3.12 -16.88 10.66
C GLU A 37 -3.02 -15.83 9.55
N ILE A 38 -3.50 -14.61 9.82
CA ILE A 38 -3.28 -13.47 8.92
C ILE A 38 -1.83 -13.01 9.08
N VAL A 39 -1.06 -13.12 8.00
CA VAL A 39 0.39 -12.79 7.99
C VAL A 39 0.70 -11.47 7.28
N GLY A 40 -0.31 -10.85 6.69
CA GLY A 40 -0.19 -9.54 6.04
C GLY A 40 -1.53 -9.08 5.47
N PHE A 41 -1.57 -7.81 5.08
CA PHE A 41 -2.72 -7.21 4.45
C PHE A 41 -2.32 -6.08 3.50
N LEU A 42 -3.22 -5.76 2.58
CA LEU A 42 -3.15 -4.63 1.66
C LEU A 42 -4.49 -3.90 1.70
N SER A 43 -4.45 -2.57 1.72
CA SER A 43 -5.63 -1.72 1.50
C SER A 43 -5.45 -0.85 0.27
N TYR A 44 -6.54 -0.67 -0.48
CA TYR A 44 -6.53 0.15 -1.67
C TYR A 44 -7.87 0.86 -1.90
N GLU A 45 -7.78 1.99 -2.59
CA GLU A 45 -8.90 2.81 -3.02
C GLU A 45 -9.03 2.71 -4.54
N LEU A 46 -10.28 2.63 -5.01
CA LEU A 46 -10.60 2.68 -6.41
C LEU A 46 -10.85 4.14 -6.83
N PRO A 47 -10.56 4.51 -8.08
CA PRO A 47 -10.90 5.83 -8.57
C PRO A 47 -12.42 6.01 -8.55
N ASN A 48 -12.86 7.24 -8.32
CA ASN A 48 -14.29 7.57 -8.36
C ASN A 48 -14.83 7.26 -9.76
N HIS A 49 -16.04 6.69 -9.85
CA HIS A 49 -16.63 6.28 -11.13
C HIS A 49 -16.78 7.40 -12.18
N SER A 50 -16.74 8.67 -11.76
CA SER A 50 -16.80 9.85 -12.61
C SER A 50 -15.44 10.41 -13.02
N SER A 51 -14.33 9.90 -12.49
CA SER A 51 -13.00 10.42 -12.84
C SER A 51 -12.50 9.82 -14.15
N GLU A 52 -11.87 10.67 -14.97
CA GLU A 52 -11.02 10.19 -16.07
C GLU A 52 -9.81 9.41 -15.55
N ASP A 53 -9.43 9.66 -14.28
CA ASP A 53 -8.40 8.91 -13.59
C ASP A 53 -8.80 7.44 -13.43
N LYS A 54 -7.93 6.56 -13.91
CA LYS A 54 -8.06 5.10 -13.87
C LYS A 54 -6.99 4.49 -12.97
N THR A 55 -6.62 5.20 -11.91
CA THR A 55 -5.59 4.79 -10.96
C THR A 55 -6.21 4.22 -9.69
N ALA A 56 -5.87 2.99 -9.33
CA ALA A 56 -6.09 2.48 -7.98
C ALA A 56 -4.93 2.92 -7.08
N ILE A 57 -5.23 3.34 -5.84
CA ILE A 57 -4.24 3.82 -4.89
C ILE A 57 -4.07 2.79 -3.78
N VAL A 58 -2.89 2.20 -3.65
CA VAL A 58 -2.55 1.35 -2.50
C VAL A 58 -2.18 2.25 -1.33
N THR A 59 -2.99 2.20 -0.27
CA THR A 59 -2.83 3.06 0.91
C THR A 59 -2.05 2.37 2.02
N CYS A 60 -2.07 1.03 2.09
CA CYS A 60 -1.25 0.24 3.01
C CYS A 60 -0.86 -1.09 2.36
N CYS A 61 0.37 -1.55 2.61
CA CYS A 61 0.80 -2.91 2.29
C CYS A 61 1.78 -3.37 3.37
N TYR A 62 1.32 -4.24 4.27
CA TYR A 62 2.09 -4.70 5.42
C TYR A 62 2.13 -6.22 5.47
N VAL A 63 3.33 -6.75 5.70
CA VAL A 63 3.57 -8.17 5.93
C VAL A 63 4.33 -8.28 7.25
N SER A 64 3.98 -9.28 8.06
CA SER A 64 4.71 -9.58 9.28
C SER A 64 6.18 -9.92 8.95
N PRO A 65 7.18 -9.36 9.66
CA PRO A 65 8.59 -9.60 9.39
C PRO A 65 8.98 -11.08 9.39
N LEU A 66 8.26 -11.92 10.15
CA LEU A 66 8.46 -13.37 10.19
C LEU A 66 8.18 -14.07 8.86
N TYR A 67 7.46 -13.39 7.95
CA TYR A 67 7.02 -13.91 6.65
C TYR A 67 7.66 -13.17 5.46
N TYR A 68 8.70 -12.36 5.70
CA TYR A 68 9.48 -11.75 4.63
C TYR A 68 10.21 -12.80 3.78
N GLY A 69 10.31 -12.52 2.49
CA GLY A 69 10.97 -13.41 1.53
C GLY A 69 10.21 -14.71 1.22
N GLN A 70 8.99 -14.89 1.74
CA GLN A 70 8.19 -16.11 1.59
C GLN A 70 6.99 -15.94 0.65
N GLY A 71 6.97 -14.88 -0.18
CA GLY A 71 5.93 -14.65 -1.18
C GLY A 71 4.65 -13.96 -0.69
N ALA A 72 4.49 -13.73 0.62
CA ALA A 72 3.28 -13.09 1.17
C ALA A 72 2.98 -11.70 0.57
N GLY A 73 4.01 -10.86 0.40
CA GLY A 73 3.85 -9.55 -0.24
C GLY A 73 3.48 -9.65 -1.72
N SER A 74 4.12 -10.56 -2.46
CA SER A 74 3.81 -10.80 -3.87
C SER A 74 2.37 -11.26 -4.04
N ALA A 75 1.91 -12.20 -3.20
CA ALA A 75 0.53 -12.68 -3.23
C ALA A 75 -0.51 -11.56 -3.02
N LEU A 76 -0.24 -10.58 -2.15
CA LEU A 76 -1.12 -9.42 -1.97
C LEU A 76 -1.21 -8.55 -3.24
N ILE A 77 -0.09 -8.33 -3.91
CA ILE A 77 -0.02 -7.52 -5.14
C ILE A 77 -0.67 -8.27 -6.32
N ASP A 78 -0.39 -9.56 -6.46
CA ASP A 78 -0.95 -10.40 -7.52
C ASP A 78 -2.48 -10.51 -7.41
N GLU A 79 -3.01 -10.65 -6.19
CA GLU A 79 -4.45 -10.65 -5.93
C GLU A 79 -5.08 -9.28 -6.24
N LEU A 80 -4.40 -8.18 -5.88
CA LEU A 80 -4.85 -6.83 -6.25
C LEU A 80 -4.94 -6.69 -7.77
N GLU A 81 -3.90 -7.06 -8.51
CA GLU A 81 -3.89 -6.99 -9.97
C GLU A 81 -5.03 -7.83 -10.57
N THR A 82 -5.21 -9.06 -10.06
CA THR A 82 -6.29 -9.96 -10.50
C THR A 82 -7.66 -9.32 -10.33
N ARG A 83 -7.94 -8.68 -9.18
CA ARG A 83 -9.22 -7.98 -8.95
C ARG A 83 -9.41 -6.79 -9.87
N LEU A 84 -8.33 -6.09 -10.21
CA LEU A 84 -8.40 -4.88 -11.04
C LEU A 84 -8.60 -5.20 -12.52
N LEU A 85 -8.28 -6.40 -13.00
CA LEU A 85 -8.49 -6.82 -14.40
C LEU A 85 -9.97 -6.71 -14.83
N SER A 86 -10.91 -6.95 -13.92
CA SER A 86 -12.35 -6.82 -14.19
C SER A 86 -12.89 -5.37 -14.04
N THR A 87 -12.02 -4.39 -13.87
CA THR A 87 -12.41 -2.98 -13.68
C THR A 87 -11.87 -2.09 -14.81
N PRO A 88 -12.28 -0.82 -14.90
CA PRO A 88 -11.67 0.16 -15.81
C PRO A 88 -10.28 0.66 -15.39
N VAL A 89 -9.75 0.26 -14.23
CA VAL A 89 -8.46 0.71 -13.70
C VAL A 89 -7.31 0.29 -14.62
N MET A 90 -6.43 1.22 -14.97
CA MET A 90 -5.31 1.00 -15.91
C MET A 90 -3.96 0.98 -15.21
N GLN A 91 -3.86 1.56 -14.01
CA GLN A 91 -2.62 1.61 -13.26
C GLN A 91 -2.87 1.53 -11.75
N ILE A 92 -1.84 1.10 -11.04
CA ILE A 92 -1.77 1.09 -9.58
C ILE A 92 -0.71 2.11 -9.18
N SER A 93 -1.03 2.95 -8.21
CA SER A 93 -0.11 3.91 -7.60
C SER A 93 0.05 3.65 -6.11
N LEU A 94 1.24 3.91 -5.58
CA LEU A 94 1.52 3.90 -4.15
C LEU A 94 2.62 4.90 -3.81
N LYS A 95 2.64 5.36 -2.56
CA LYS A 95 3.73 6.15 -2.00
C LYS A 95 4.56 5.30 -1.06
N ALA A 96 5.88 5.53 -1.07
CA ALA A 96 6.79 4.93 -0.12
C ALA A 96 7.94 5.89 0.18
N LEU A 97 8.40 5.89 1.43
CA LEU A 97 9.56 6.67 1.81
C LEU A 97 10.78 6.30 0.97
N ASP A 98 11.52 7.31 0.52
CA ASP A 98 12.77 7.17 -0.21
C ASP A 98 13.84 6.35 0.56
N THR A 99 13.76 6.38 1.89
CA THR A 99 14.58 5.62 2.84
C THR A 99 14.13 4.18 3.04
N ASN A 100 12.91 3.80 2.64
CA ASN A 100 12.39 2.42 2.75
C ASN A 100 12.98 1.51 1.65
N LYS A 101 14.29 1.27 1.69
CA LYS A 101 14.99 0.49 0.65
C LYS A 101 14.43 -0.91 0.48
N GLN A 102 13.96 -1.54 1.56
CA GLN A 102 13.35 -2.86 1.50
C GLN A 102 12.03 -2.83 0.71
N GLY A 103 11.12 -1.91 1.05
CA GLY A 103 9.84 -1.73 0.36
C GLY A 103 10.05 -1.33 -1.11
N LEU A 104 10.93 -0.37 -1.38
CA LEU A 104 11.25 0.07 -2.74
C LEU A 104 11.78 -1.08 -3.62
N ASN A 105 12.69 -1.91 -3.08
CA ASN A 105 13.19 -3.08 -3.80
C ASN A 105 12.10 -4.15 -4.02
N PHE A 106 11.19 -4.32 -3.05
CA PHE A 106 10.04 -5.20 -3.19
C PHE A 106 9.11 -4.70 -4.32
N TYR A 107 8.67 -3.45 -4.29
CA TYR A 107 7.78 -2.90 -5.33
C TYR A 107 8.42 -2.92 -6.71
N LYS A 108 9.74 -2.63 -6.81
CA LYS A 108 10.48 -2.77 -8.07
C LYS A 108 10.43 -4.21 -8.61
N LYS A 109 10.58 -5.22 -7.76
CA LYS A 109 10.45 -6.64 -8.16
C LYS A 109 9.03 -6.99 -8.60
N CYS A 110 8.02 -6.35 -8.00
CA CYS A 110 6.63 -6.48 -8.44
C CYS A 110 6.34 -5.71 -9.74
N GLY A 111 7.30 -5.01 -10.34
CA GLY A 111 7.13 -4.30 -11.61
C GLY A 111 6.69 -2.84 -11.47
N PHE A 112 6.73 -2.27 -10.27
CA PHE A 112 6.53 -0.84 -10.08
C PHE A 112 7.78 -0.05 -10.50
N VAL A 113 7.55 1.14 -11.04
CA VAL A 113 8.58 2.12 -11.41
C VAL A 113 8.28 3.44 -10.72
N ARG A 114 9.31 4.26 -10.48
CA ARG A 114 9.09 5.63 -9.95
C ARG A 114 8.40 6.47 -11.02
N SER A 115 7.35 7.22 -10.64
CA SER A 115 6.73 8.20 -11.56
C SER A 115 7.57 9.47 -11.71
N GLY A 116 8.44 9.75 -10.74
CA GLY A 116 9.19 11.01 -10.63
C GLY A 116 8.52 12.05 -9.74
N GLU A 117 7.28 11.79 -9.29
CA GLU A 117 6.63 12.59 -8.26
C GLU A 117 7.20 12.25 -6.89
N GLU A 118 7.53 13.28 -6.12
CA GLU A 118 8.03 13.19 -4.76
C GLU A 118 7.31 14.23 -3.90
N GLU A 119 7.03 13.88 -2.65
CA GLU A 119 6.41 14.79 -1.68
C GLU A 119 7.27 14.79 -0.42
N ALA A 120 7.63 15.99 0.04
CA ALA A 120 8.44 16.18 1.24
C ALA A 120 7.58 16.75 2.36
N GLU A 121 7.57 16.06 3.50
CA GLU A 121 6.95 16.53 4.74
C GLU A 121 8.04 16.76 5.80
N VAL A 122 7.97 17.90 6.49
CA VAL A 122 8.86 18.19 7.61
C VAL A 122 8.14 17.81 8.89
N ILE A 123 8.72 16.87 9.63
CA ILE A 123 8.22 16.41 10.93
C ILE A 123 9.30 16.67 11.97
N ASP A 124 9.01 17.57 12.90
CA ASP A 124 9.98 18.14 13.82
C ASP A 124 11.18 18.75 13.06
N ASP A 125 12.36 18.13 13.14
CA ASP A 125 13.60 18.53 12.48
C ASP A 125 14.00 17.59 11.32
N MET A 126 13.14 16.63 10.97
CA MET A 126 13.44 15.60 9.98
C MET A 126 12.53 15.73 8.76
N THR A 127 13.11 15.70 7.57
CA THR A 127 12.36 15.65 6.30
C THR A 127 12.08 14.20 5.93
N LEU A 128 10.81 13.87 5.73
CA LEU A 128 10.35 12.63 5.12
C LEU A 128 10.04 12.87 3.65
N ASN A 129 10.69 12.13 2.75
CA ASN A 129 10.39 12.19 1.33
C ASN A 129 9.65 10.91 0.91
N ASP A 130 8.40 11.06 0.50
CA ASP A 130 7.67 10.00 -0.18
C ASP A 130 7.94 10.07 -1.67
N VAL A 131 8.24 8.91 -2.27
CA VAL A 131 8.32 8.75 -3.72
C VAL A 131 7.08 8.02 -4.21
N THR A 132 6.50 8.51 -5.30
CA THR A 132 5.37 7.83 -5.96
C THR A 132 5.90 6.74 -6.88
N LEU A 133 5.32 5.55 -6.74
CA LEU A 133 5.58 4.37 -7.55
C LEU A 133 4.31 3.99 -8.30
N VAL A 134 4.46 3.69 -9.59
CA VAL A 134 3.36 3.31 -10.48
C VAL A 134 3.62 1.99 -11.17
N LYS A 135 2.56 1.23 -11.43
CA LYS A 135 2.58 0.02 -12.25
C LYS A 135 1.35 0.01 -13.16
N TYR A 136 1.57 -0.17 -14.46
CA TYR A 136 0.47 -0.38 -15.41
C TYR A 136 -0.02 -1.81 -15.36
N ILE A 137 -1.34 -1.99 -15.43
CA ILE A 137 -1.97 -3.30 -15.45
C ILE A 137 -1.91 -3.83 -16.88
N ALA A 138 -1.24 -4.97 -17.06
CA ALA A 138 -1.20 -5.65 -18.35
C ALA A 138 -2.60 -6.19 -18.68
N ARG A 139 -3.16 -5.77 -19.82
CA ARG A 139 -4.40 -6.33 -20.36
C ARG A 139 -4.08 -7.18 -21.58
N THR A 140 -4.53 -8.43 -21.55
CA THR A 140 -4.59 -9.33 -22.72
C THR A 140 -5.75 -9.00 -23.63
#